data_AF-A0A432D056-F1
#
_entry.id   AF-A0A432D056-F1
#
_cell.length_a   1.000
_cell.length_b   1.000
_cell.length_c   1.000
_cell.angle_alpha   90.00
_cell.angle_beta   90.00
_cell.angle_gamma   90.00
#
_symmetry.space_group_name_H-M   'P 1'
#
loop_
_entity.id
_entity.type
_entity.pdbx_description
1 polymer ?
#
loop_
_entity_poly.entity_id
_entity_poly.type
_entity_poly.pdbx_seq_one_letter_code
_entity_poly.pdbx_strand_id
1 'polypeptide(L)'
;MNLWGLLPSALVSEFGLTFLPCLAIIGYLMVIGLYVKRKYIRNKVILFLAITLIANTIIFVTLGPGMSGVLVPSLLIAIPALPIYWLLHLWRQNSTKEATAYVLVFVAGLMHCLAWWVWIIALMRS
;
A
#
# COMPACT_ATOMS: atom_id res chain seq x y z
N MET A 1 -14.25 1.68 -17.95
CA MET A 1 -14.73 1.72 -16.55
C MET A 1 -13.66 2.37 -15.70
N ASN A 2 -14.01 3.32 -14.84
CA ASN A 2 -13.05 3.94 -13.95
C ASN A 2 -12.71 2.92 -12.84
N LEU A 3 -11.42 2.56 -12.69
CA LEU A 3 -10.98 1.55 -11.71
C LEU A 3 -11.46 1.90 -10.30
N TRP A 4 -11.60 3.20 -10.02
CA TRP A 4 -12.08 3.76 -8.76
C TRP A 4 -13.50 3.33 -8.36
N GLY A 5 -14.36 2.92 -9.29
CA GLY A 5 -15.76 2.54 -9.02
C GLY A 5 -15.96 1.17 -8.36
N LEU A 6 -14.89 0.42 -8.11
CA LEU A 6 -14.95 -0.94 -7.56
C LEU A 6 -15.04 -0.99 -6.02
N LEU A 7 -14.90 0.15 -5.33
CA LEU A 7 -14.93 0.17 -3.86
C LEU A 7 -16.37 0.11 -3.30
N PRO A 8 -16.61 -0.69 -2.24
CA PRO A 8 -17.82 -0.62 -1.44
C PRO A 8 -18.09 0.80 -0.95
N SER A 9 -19.35 1.26 -1.08
CA SER A 9 -19.78 2.57 -0.58
C SER A 9 -19.49 2.78 0.91
N ALA A 10 -19.52 1.70 1.71
CA ALA A 10 -19.18 1.73 3.13
C ALA A 10 -17.74 2.22 3.42
N LEU A 11 -16.78 1.93 2.54
CA LEU A 11 -15.39 2.37 2.70
C LEU A 11 -15.19 3.85 2.38
N VAL A 12 -16.12 4.46 1.63
CA VAL A 12 -16.11 5.89 1.27
C VAL A 12 -16.93 6.74 2.26
N SER A 13 -17.39 6.14 3.36
CA SER A 13 -18.01 6.88 4.47
C SER A 13 -16.98 7.76 5.20
N GLU A 14 -17.45 8.75 5.96
CA GLU A 14 -16.60 9.59 6.84
C GLU A 14 -15.72 8.75 7.78
N PHE A 15 -16.26 7.61 8.22
CA PHE A 15 -15.51 6.64 9.02
C PHE A 15 -14.34 6.03 8.24
N GLY A 16 -14.55 5.60 7.00
CA GLY A 16 -13.50 5.01 6.17
C GLY A 16 -12.38 5.99 5.83
N LEU A 17 -12.73 7.26 5.56
CA LEU A 17 -11.80 8.35 5.25
C LEU A 17 -10.80 8.65 6.37
N THR A 18 -11.22 8.49 7.63
CA THR A 18 -10.40 8.76 8.82
C THR A 18 -9.72 7.50 9.36
N PHE A 19 -10.42 6.36 9.34
CA PHE A 19 -9.93 5.11 9.93
C PHE A 19 -8.84 4.42 9.09
N LEU A 20 -8.97 4.40 7.76
CA LEU A 20 -8.00 3.71 6.89
C LEU A 20 -6.60 4.33 6.92
N PRO A 21 -6.42 5.67 6.90
CA PRO A 21 -5.10 6.27 7.10
C PRO A 21 -4.48 5.90 8.45
N CYS A 22 -5.27 5.87 9.53
CA CYS A 22 -4.79 5.44 10.85
C CYS A 22 -4.30 3.99 10.84
N LEU A 23 -5.05 3.08 10.20
CA LEU A 23 -4.62 1.70 10.02
C LEU A 23 -3.34 1.60 9.18
N ALA A 24 -3.21 2.39 8.12
CA ALA A 24 -2.00 2.42 7.30
C ALA A 24 -0.78 2.84 8.13
N ILE A 25 -0.91 3.87 8.99
CA ILE A 25 0.15 4.30 9.92
C ILE A 25 0.57 3.14 10.84
N ILE A 26 -0.40 2.45 11.45
CA ILE A 26 -0.11 1.27 12.30
C ILE A 26 0.64 0.20 11.48
N GLY A 27 0.22 -0.05 10.25
CA GLY A 27 0.90 -0.96 9.31
C GLY A 27 2.36 -0.57 9.08
N TYR A 28 2.66 0.71 8.82
CA TYR A 28 4.03 1.20 8.66
C TYR A 28 4.87 1.07 9.93
N LEU A 29 4.29 1.32 11.11
CA LEU A 29 4.98 1.10 12.38
C LEU A 29 5.38 -0.37 12.57
N MET A 30 4.52 -1.31 12.17
CA MET A 30 4.86 -2.75 12.17
C MET A 30 6.00 -3.06 11.20
N VAL A 31 5.99 -2.47 10.00
CA VAL A 31 7.06 -2.63 9.00
C VAL A 31 8.39 -2.06 9.50
N ILE A 32 8.38 -0.92 10.18
CA ILE A 32 9.58 -0.35 10.83
C ILE A 32 10.05 -1.28 11.97
N GLY A 33 9.13 -1.83 12.76
CA GLY A 33 9.47 -2.85 13.78
C GLY A 33 10.14 -4.08 13.18
N LEU A 34 9.70 -4.54 12.01
CA LEU A 34 10.32 -5.62 11.25
C LEU A 34 11.74 -5.24 10.77
N TYR A 35 11.93 -4.02 10.27
CA TYR A 35 13.24 -3.51 9.90
C TYR A 35 14.24 -3.56 11.06
N VAL A 36 13.83 -3.11 12.25
CA VAL A 36 14.69 -3.13 13.44
C VAL A 36 15.03 -4.56 13.85
N LYS A 37 14.01 -5.43 13.99
CA LYS A 37 14.16 -6.78 14.56
C LYS A 37 14.79 -7.81 13.62
N ARG A 38 14.64 -7.67 12.30
CA ARG A 38 14.99 -8.73 11.34
C ARG A 38 15.98 -8.24 10.28
N LYS A 39 17.28 -8.44 10.52
CA LYS A 39 18.37 -7.96 9.65
C LYS A 39 18.26 -8.44 8.20
N TYR A 40 17.84 -9.68 7.99
CA TYR A 40 17.80 -10.32 6.68
C TYR A 40 16.73 -9.75 5.71
N ILE A 41 15.64 -9.17 6.23
CA ILE A 41 14.61 -8.52 5.38
C ILE A 41 14.83 -7.02 5.20
N ARG A 42 15.84 -6.42 5.85
CA ARG A 42 16.01 -4.95 5.87
C ARG A 42 16.05 -4.33 4.49
N ASN A 43 16.78 -4.92 3.55
CA ASN A 43 16.89 -4.39 2.19
C ASN A 43 15.53 -4.41 1.47
N LYS A 44 14.73 -5.46 1.66
CA LYS A 44 13.38 -5.56 1.11
C LYS A 44 12.44 -4.54 1.76
N VAL A 45 12.53 -4.36 3.07
CA VAL A 45 11.75 -3.34 3.78
C VAL A 45 12.13 -1.92 3.32
N ILE A 46 13.42 -1.62 3.17
CA ILE A 46 13.89 -0.32 2.62
C ILE A 46 13.32 -0.12 1.22
N LEU A 47 13.40 -1.14 0.35
CA LEU A 47 12.87 -1.05 -1.01
C LEU A 47 11.36 -0.80 -1.02
N PHE A 48 10.60 -1.50 -0.16
CA PHE A 48 9.16 -1.27 -0.01
C PHE A 48 8.84 0.16 0.45
N LEU A 49 9.56 0.66 1.46
CA LEU A 49 9.38 2.02 1.97
C LEU A 49 9.76 3.08 0.92
N ALA A 50 10.84 2.86 0.17
CA ALA A 50 11.27 3.75 -0.90
C ALA A 50 10.23 3.82 -2.03
N ILE A 51 9.73 2.68 -2.50
CA ILE A 51 8.68 2.63 -3.54
C ILE A 51 7.40 3.29 -3.04
N THR A 52 6.99 3.01 -1.80
CA THR A 52 5.84 3.67 -1.18
C THR A 52 6.02 5.18 -1.16
N LEU A 53 7.19 5.67 -0.72
CA LEU A 53 7.47 7.10 -0.63
C LEU A 53 7.42 7.76 -2.01
N ILE A 54 8.04 7.14 -3.01
CA ILE A 54 8.00 7.62 -4.41
C ILE A 54 6.56 7.69 -4.91
N ALA A 55 5.77 6.63 -4.70
CA ALA A 55 4.36 6.61 -5.09
C ALA A 55 3.57 7.71 -4.38
N ASN A 56 3.78 7.89 -3.08
CA ASN A 56 3.14 8.93 -2.28
C ASN A 56 3.48 10.34 -2.80
N THR A 57 4.75 10.61 -3.13
CA THR A 57 5.17 11.88 -3.71
C THR A 57 4.51 12.11 -5.08
N ILE A 58 4.47 11.10 -5.94
CA ILE A 58 3.82 11.21 -7.26
C ILE A 58 2.33 11.50 -7.09
N ILE A 59 1.64 10.76 -6.20
CA ILE A 59 0.21 10.97 -5.93
C ILE A 59 -0.02 12.39 -5.44
N PHE A 60 0.80 12.87 -4.49
CA PHE A 60 0.67 14.21 -3.93
C PHE A 60 0.88 15.31 -4.97
N VAL A 61 1.86 15.17 -5.88
CA VAL A 61 2.14 16.15 -6.94
C VAL A 61 1.09 16.09 -8.05
N THR A 62 0.46 14.94 -8.25
CA THR A 62 -0.61 14.74 -9.24
C THR A 62 -2.01 14.96 -8.67
N LEU A 63 -2.14 15.48 -7.44
CA LEU A 63 -3.45 15.81 -6.86
C LEU A 63 -4.13 16.90 -7.71
N GLY A 64 -5.28 16.60 -8.33
CA GLY A 64 -6.00 17.52 -9.20
C GLY A 64 -6.57 16.88 -10.47
N PRO A 65 -6.72 17.63 -11.59
CA PRO A 65 -7.42 17.18 -12.80
C PRO A 65 -6.85 15.94 -13.49
N GLY A 66 -5.65 15.49 -13.11
CA GLY A 66 -4.94 14.33 -13.67
C GLY A 66 -5.03 13.03 -12.85
N MET A 67 -5.66 13.05 -11.66
CA MET A 67 -5.70 11.89 -10.75
C MET A 67 -6.41 10.65 -11.31
N SER A 68 -7.32 10.85 -12.27
CA SER A 68 -8.04 9.78 -12.95
C SER A 68 -7.18 9.02 -13.97
N GLY A 69 -5.98 9.54 -14.27
CA GLY A 69 -5.02 8.90 -15.16
C GLY A 69 -4.53 7.55 -14.62
N VAL A 70 -4.23 6.63 -15.53
CA VAL A 70 -3.84 5.24 -15.25
C VAL A 70 -2.63 5.13 -14.30
N LEU A 71 -1.76 6.15 -14.27
CA LEU A 71 -0.53 6.16 -13.49
C LEU A 71 -0.75 5.96 -11.98
N VAL A 72 -1.69 6.69 -11.38
CA VAL A 72 -1.93 6.63 -9.92
C VAL A 72 -2.49 5.27 -9.49
N PRO A 73 -3.56 4.71 -10.12
CA PRO A 73 -4.00 3.35 -9.86
C PRO A 73 -2.90 2.31 -10.03
N SER A 74 -2.08 2.42 -11.08
CA SER A 74 -0.99 1.47 -11.33
C SER A 74 0.09 1.52 -10.24
N LEU A 75 0.45 2.72 -9.77
CA LEU A 75 1.40 2.88 -8.65
C LEU A 75 0.85 2.28 -7.36
N LEU A 76 -0.43 2.51 -7.06
CA LEU A 76 -1.07 1.91 -5.89
C LEU A 76 -1.09 0.39 -5.99
N ILE A 77 -1.37 -0.21 -7.14
CA ILE A 77 -1.35 -1.68 -7.30
C ILE A 77 0.07 -2.25 -7.17
N ALA A 78 1.10 -1.50 -7.58
CA ALA A 78 2.49 -1.95 -7.51
C ALA A 78 2.99 -2.14 -6.07
N ILE A 79 2.52 -1.33 -5.12
CA ILE A 79 2.93 -1.39 -3.71
C ILE A 79 2.64 -2.77 -3.06
N PRO A 80 1.41 -3.32 -3.10
CA PRO A 80 1.11 -4.65 -2.57
C PRO A 80 1.58 -5.78 -3.50
N ALA A 81 1.79 -5.53 -4.80
CA ALA A 81 2.32 -6.54 -5.72
C ALA A 81 3.76 -6.97 -5.37
N LEU A 82 4.58 -6.03 -4.88
CA LEU A 82 5.97 -6.28 -4.50
C LEU A 82 6.13 -7.36 -3.40
N PRO A 83 5.45 -7.27 -2.23
CA PRO A 83 5.52 -8.31 -1.22
C PRO A 83 4.87 -9.64 -1.66
N ILE A 84 3.88 -9.62 -2.56
CA ILE A 84 3.36 -10.84 -3.19
C ILE A 84 4.47 -11.52 -3.99
N TYR A 85 5.23 -10.78 -4.79
CA TYR A 85 6.36 -11.33 -5.55
C TYR A 85 7.39 -11.99 -4.62
N TRP A 86 7.73 -11.36 -3.49
CA TRP A 86 8.63 -11.97 -2.50
C TRP A 86 8.05 -13.22 -1.85
N LEU A 87 6.74 -13.25 -1.59
CA LEU A 87 6.05 -14.42 -1.06
C LEU A 87 6.07 -15.59 -2.04
N LEU A 88 5.82 -15.35 -3.33
CA LEU A 88 5.92 -16.35 -4.39
C LEU A 88 7.35 -16.88 -4.54
N HIS A 89 8.34 -15.99 -4.45
CA HIS A 89 9.75 -16.39 -4.48
C HIS A 89 10.12 -17.28 -3.28
N LEU A 90 9.66 -16.96 -2.07
CA LEU A 90 9.83 -17.83 -0.90
C LEU A 90 9.20 -19.21 -1.10
N TRP A 91 7.97 -19.24 -1.64
CA TRP A 91 7.25 -20.47 -1.88
C TRP A 91 8.00 -21.38 -2.85
N ARG A 92 8.54 -20.80 -3.94
CA ARG A 92 9.39 -21.53 -4.89
C ARG A 92 10.67 -22.09 -4.24
N GLN A 93 11.19 -21.42 -3.21
CA GLN A 93 12.38 -21.86 -2.47
C GLN A 93 12.04 -22.80 -1.30
N ASN A 94 10.78 -23.21 -1.11
CA ASN A 94 10.30 -23.99 0.04
C ASN A 94 10.74 -23.41 1.40
N SER A 95 10.82 -22.08 1.50
CA SER A 95 11.25 -21.38 2.71
C SER A 95 10.09 -20.62 3.34
N THR A 96 9.75 -20.97 4.58
CA THR A 96 8.66 -20.33 5.33
C THR A 96 9.13 -19.32 6.38
N LYS A 97 10.45 -19.23 6.60
CA LYS A 97 11.08 -18.46 7.71
C LYS A 97 10.70 -16.97 7.73
N GLU A 98 10.29 -16.42 6.60
CA GLU A 98 10.04 -14.99 6.41
C GLU A 98 8.63 -14.69 5.91
N ALA A 99 7.80 -15.72 5.71
CA ALA A 99 6.47 -15.57 5.13
C ALA A 99 5.60 -14.60 5.94
N THR A 100 5.63 -14.71 7.27
CA THR A 100 4.90 -13.80 8.16
C THR A 100 5.32 -12.34 8.01
N ALA A 101 6.61 -12.07 7.79
CA ALA A 101 7.09 -10.71 7.57
C ALA A 101 6.57 -10.14 6.25
N TYR A 102 6.57 -10.91 5.17
CA TYR A 102 6.05 -10.45 3.87
C TYR A 102 4.54 -10.31 3.87
N VAL A 103 3.80 -11.15 4.61
CA VAL A 103 2.37 -10.97 4.83
C VAL A 103 2.10 -9.65 5.55
N LEU A 104 2.86 -9.31 6.60
CA LEU A 104 2.70 -8.04 7.30
C LEU A 104 3.01 -6.83 6.39
N VAL A 105 4.08 -6.91 5.59
CA VAL A 105 4.42 -5.86 4.61
C VAL A 105 3.32 -5.73 3.54
N PHE A 106 2.76 -6.85 3.07
CA PHE A 106 1.63 -6.87 2.15
C PHE A 106 0.39 -6.20 2.74
N VAL A 107 0.02 -6.55 3.97
CA VAL A 107 -1.13 -5.94 4.66
C VAL A 107 -0.92 -4.44 4.83
N ALA A 108 0.28 -4.00 5.23
CA ALA A 108 0.59 -2.57 5.34
C ALA A 108 0.47 -1.85 3.99
N GLY A 109 1.01 -2.44 2.91
CA GLY A 109 0.89 -1.91 1.56
C GLY A 109 -0.56 -1.83 1.10
N LEU A 110 -1.37 -2.84 1.38
CA LEU A 110 -2.79 -2.87 1.04
C LEU A 110 -3.58 -1.81 1.80
N MET A 111 -3.33 -1.65 3.11
CA MET A 111 -3.94 -0.57 3.92
C MET A 111 -3.59 0.82 3.39
N HIS A 112 -2.33 1.05 3.01
CA HIS A 112 -1.90 2.30 2.39
C HIS A 112 -2.65 2.57 1.08
N CYS A 113 -2.79 1.55 0.23
CA CYS A 113 -3.47 1.69 -1.05
C CYS A 113 -4.96 1.96 -0.87
N LEU A 114 -5.62 1.28 0.07
CA LEU A 114 -7.02 1.54 0.40
C LEU A 114 -7.22 2.95 0.96
N ALA A 115 -6.32 3.41 1.83
CA ALA A 115 -6.39 4.77 2.38
C ALA A 115 -6.33 5.82 1.27
N TRP A 116 -5.36 5.70 0.35
CA TRP A 116 -5.25 6.58 -0.80
C TRP A 116 -6.44 6.48 -1.75
N TRP A 117 -6.90 5.27 -2.03
CA TRP A 117 -8.04 5.06 -2.92
C TRP A 117 -9.29 5.75 -2.38
N VAL A 118 -9.59 5.61 -1.09
CA VAL A 118 -10.74 6.27 -0.45
C VAL A 118 -10.61 7.79 -0.50
N TRP A 119 -9.43 8.33 -0.21
CA TRP A 119 -9.16 9.77 -0.31
C TRP A 119 -9.32 10.30 -1.74
N ILE A 120 -8.77 9.60 -2.73
CA ILE A 120 -8.86 10.00 -4.14
C ILE A 120 -10.33 9.99 -4.59
N ILE A 121 -11.13 8.99 -4.22
CA ILE A 121 -12.57 9.00 -4.52
C ILE A 121 -13.27 10.18 -3.86
N ALA A 122 -12.99 10.47 -2.59
CA ALA A 122 -13.62 11.58 -1.90
C ALA A 122 -13.29 12.92 -2.58
N LEU A 123 -12.02 13.13 -2.96
CA LEU A 123 -11.56 14.31 -3.68
C LEU A 123 -12.17 14.44 -5.09
N MET A 124 -12.46 13.32 -5.77
CA MET A 124 -13.15 13.34 -7.07
C MET A 124 -14.65 13.63 -6.96
N ARG A 125 -15.25 13.49 -5.77
CA ARG A 125 -16.69 13.71 -5.52
C ARG A 125 -17.00 15.12 -4.98
N SER A 126 -16.01 15.79 -4.37
CA SER A 126 -16.09 17.18 -3.89
C SER A 126 -15.91 18.16 -5.03
#